data_AF-A0A3M2BCJ2-F1
#
_entry.id   AF-A0A3M2BCJ2-F1
#
_cell.length_a   1.000
_cell.length_b   1.000
_cell.length_c   1.000
_cell.angle_alpha   90.00
_cell.angle_beta   90.00
_cell.angle_gamma   90.00
#
_symmetry.space_group_name_H-M   'P 1'
#
loop_
_entity.id
_entity.type
_entity.pdbx_description
1 polymer ?
#
loop_
_entity_poly.entity_id
_entity_poly.type
_entity_poly.pdbx_seq_one_letter_code
_entity_poly.pdbx_strand_id
1 'polypeptide(L)'
;MSERSMKRHLIILLITSVSVPLMFFGGALKSWGYYEVIDVVNGGTIQGHVTLVGRVPEPRAYNLVIFPDPEYCGRISNGEGWRLLHDFKVAENGGLQDVVVLLEGVQAGKPFSLSIPRIEARDCQFLPFTTVVRSGHGVEVVNMDPVMHDIQAYETSRTQGTRVLFNSPLPFNRQHRRGDLYATHDHDPSKSLVKQFRLSKGRRTFVMQCGFHAYMESWAIAVENPYYALTDREGQFSIDQIPPGTYELRAWHPAVRKTITKRIVVAPGATITVNIELPAPRERRTVLTVRRPPRFTPAALGRPVTIQPIVERQR
;
A
#
# COMPACT_ATOMS: atom_id res chain seq x y z
N MET A 1 67.85 -4.24 -50.53
CA MET A 1 68.59 -5.41 -49.97
C MET A 1 69.65 -4.91 -49.01
N SER A 2 69.84 -5.65 -47.91
CA SER A 2 70.87 -5.51 -46.87
C SER A 2 70.52 -4.68 -45.63
N GLU A 3 69.81 -5.35 -44.72
CA GLU A 3 70.15 -5.54 -43.30
C GLU A 3 71.16 -4.60 -42.62
N ARG A 4 70.72 -3.96 -41.53
CA ARG A 4 71.60 -3.70 -40.38
C ARG A 4 70.88 -4.04 -39.06
N SER A 5 71.41 -5.08 -38.43
CA SER A 5 71.17 -5.54 -37.08
C SER A 5 71.65 -4.52 -36.05
N MET A 6 70.85 -4.29 -34.99
CA MET A 6 71.33 -3.64 -33.77
C MET A 6 70.82 -4.38 -32.52
N LYS A 7 71.80 -4.78 -31.72
CA LYS A 7 71.81 -5.70 -30.58
C LYS A 7 70.81 -5.30 -29.48
N ARG A 8 70.12 -6.29 -28.90
CA ARG A 8 69.41 -6.16 -27.61
C ARG A 8 70.17 -6.96 -26.55
N HIS A 9 70.59 -6.27 -25.49
CA HIS A 9 71.22 -6.89 -24.32
C HIS A 9 70.14 -7.53 -23.43
N LEU A 10 70.32 -8.80 -23.11
CA LEU A 10 69.45 -9.56 -22.22
C LEU A 10 69.95 -9.40 -20.79
N ILE A 11 69.23 -8.64 -19.96
CA ILE A 11 69.45 -8.59 -18.51
C ILE A 11 68.58 -9.68 -17.89
N ILE A 12 69.20 -10.71 -17.32
CA ILE A 12 68.51 -11.75 -16.54
C ILE A 12 68.31 -11.21 -15.12
N LEU A 13 67.07 -10.86 -14.77
CA LEU A 13 66.69 -10.57 -13.38
C LEU A 13 66.24 -11.89 -12.73
N LEU A 14 67.03 -12.42 -11.79
CA LEU A 14 66.57 -13.48 -10.88
C LEU A 14 65.57 -12.88 -9.90
N ILE A 15 64.29 -13.25 -10.01
CA ILE A 15 63.26 -12.95 -9.00
C ILE A 15 63.21 -14.15 -8.05
N THR A 16 63.76 -13.99 -6.85
CA THR A 16 63.56 -14.91 -5.74
C THR A 16 62.15 -14.70 -5.17
N SER A 17 61.28 -15.71 -5.29
CA SER A 17 59.94 -15.68 -4.73
C SER A 17 60.01 -15.87 -3.21
N VAL A 18 59.85 -14.79 -2.44
CA VAL A 18 59.58 -14.85 -1.01
C VAL A 18 58.07 -15.00 -0.82
N SER A 19 57.63 -16.21 -0.48
CA SER A 19 56.24 -16.52 -0.12
C SER A 19 55.96 -16.08 1.32
N VAL A 20 55.26 -14.95 1.48
CA VAL A 20 54.69 -14.53 2.77
C VAL A 20 53.32 -15.22 2.93
N PRO A 21 53.08 -16.00 3.99
CA PRO A 21 51.78 -16.64 4.19
C PRO A 21 50.75 -15.58 4.62
N LEU A 22 49.75 -15.37 3.78
CA LEU A 22 48.61 -14.50 4.04
C LEU A 22 47.71 -15.20 5.07
N MET A 23 47.80 -14.79 6.35
CA MET A 23 46.85 -15.22 7.37
C MET A 23 45.47 -14.65 7.05
N PHE A 24 44.56 -15.52 6.61
CA PHE A 24 43.13 -15.21 6.49
C PHE A 24 42.53 -15.04 7.89
N PHE A 25 42.39 -13.80 8.34
CA PHE A 25 41.46 -13.48 9.42
C PHE A 25 40.03 -13.67 8.91
N GLY A 26 39.40 -14.77 9.30
CA GLY A 26 37.99 -15.05 9.07
C GLY A 26 37.09 -14.15 9.91
N GLY A 27 37.03 -12.86 9.59
CA GLY A 27 35.95 -11.99 10.02
C GLY A 27 34.73 -12.30 9.16
N ALA A 28 33.68 -12.86 9.75
CA ALA A 28 32.39 -12.99 9.10
C ALA A 28 31.93 -11.59 8.67
N LEU A 29 32.09 -11.29 7.37
CA LEU A 29 31.46 -10.15 6.74
C LEU A 29 29.96 -10.31 6.95
N LYS A 30 29.38 -9.53 7.87
CA LYS A 30 27.93 -9.37 7.94
C LYS A 30 27.49 -8.80 6.60
N SER A 31 27.08 -9.68 5.69
CA SER A 31 26.38 -9.26 4.50
C SER A 31 25.13 -8.53 4.99
N TRP A 32 24.90 -7.31 4.51
CA TRP A 32 23.55 -6.75 4.52
C TRP A 32 22.74 -7.54 3.48
N GLY A 33 22.42 -8.77 3.86
CA GLY A 33 21.87 -9.81 3.01
C GLY A 33 20.35 -9.76 3.01
N TYR A 34 19.81 -10.20 1.87
CA TYR A 34 18.41 -10.50 1.65
C TYR A 34 17.78 -11.28 2.81
N TYR A 35 16.46 -11.16 2.98
CA TYR A 35 15.69 -11.95 3.94
C TYR A 35 15.97 -13.45 3.75
N GLU A 36 16.46 -14.11 4.79
CA GLU A 36 16.79 -15.53 4.80
C GLU A 36 15.61 -16.37 5.31
N VAL A 37 15.32 -17.48 4.64
CA VAL A 37 14.29 -18.42 5.10
C VAL A 37 14.94 -19.44 6.02
N ILE A 38 14.47 -19.51 7.26
CA ILE A 38 14.90 -20.47 8.27
C ILE A 38 13.69 -21.10 8.96
N ASP A 39 13.89 -22.27 9.55
CA ASP A 39 12.90 -22.84 10.47
C ASP A 39 12.88 -22.01 11.76
N VAL A 40 11.72 -21.45 12.10
CA VAL A 40 11.57 -20.66 13.32
C VAL A 40 11.28 -21.57 14.51
N VAL A 41 12.34 -22.02 15.17
CA VAL A 41 12.24 -22.79 16.41
C VAL A 41 11.90 -21.86 17.57
N ASN A 42 10.88 -22.22 18.37
CA ASN A 42 10.39 -21.41 19.50
C ASN A 42 10.05 -19.96 19.11
N GLY A 43 9.38 -19.78 17.96
CA GLY A 43 8.92 -18.47 17.53
C GLY A 43 7.92 -17.86 18.53
N GLY A 44 8.10 -16.58 18.83
CA GLY A 44 7.16 -15.81 19.63
C GLY A 44 5.98 -15.30 18.81
N THR A 45 5.02 -14.71 19.52
CA THR A 45 3.82 -14.08 18.94
C THR A 45 3.69 -12.66 19.48
N ILE A 46 3.40 -11.71 18.60
CA ILE A 46 2.95 -10.37 18.99
C ILE A 46 1.50 -10.26 18.60
N GLN A 47 0.64 -10.01 19.59
CA GLN A 47 -0.77 -9.74 19.38
C GLN A 47 -1.13 -8.41 20.02
N GLY A 48 -2.27 -7.84 19.65
CA GLY A 48 -2.65 -6.56 20.23
C GLY A 48 -3.85 -5.93 19.59
N HIS A 49 -4.02 -4.67 19.93
CA HIS A 49 -5.16 -3.85 19.53
C HIS A 49 -4.66 -2.46 19.13
N VAL A 50 -5.15 -1.94 18.01
CA VAL A 50 -4.87 -0.60 17.54
C VAL A 50 -6.12 0.26 17.68
N THR A 51 -6.01 1.38 18.38
CA THR A 51 -7.10 2.34 18.56
C THR A 51 -6.84 3.65 17.84
N LEU A 52 -7.91 4.30 17.37
CA LEU A 52 -7.87 5.69 16.96
C LEU A 52 -8.17 6.59 18.17
N VAL A 53 -7.21 7.43 18.57
CA VAL A 53 -7.38 8.35 19.71
C VAL A 53 -7.75 9.74 19.25
N GLY A 54 -8.88 10.25 19.75
CA GLY A 54 -9.44 11.56 19.41
C GLY A 54 -10.76 11.44 18.65
N ARG A 55 -11.26 12.58 18.15
CA ARG A 55 -12.48 12.60 17.34
C ARG A 55 -12.25 11.85 16.04
N VAL A 56 -13.12 10.86 15.75
CA VAL A 56 -13.13 10.19 14.45
C VAL A 56 -13.37 11.23 13.36
N PRO A 57 -12.48 11.36 12.37
CA PRO A 57 -12.65 12.34 11.31
C PRO A 57 -13.90 12.07 10.47
N GLU A 58 -14.62 13.13 10.13
CA GLU A 58 -15.70 13.05 9.14
C GLU A 58 -15.16 12.53 7.79
N PRO A 59 -15.94 11.74 7.04
CA PRO A 59 -15.53 11.26 5.71
C PRO A 59 -15.17 12.41 4.77
N ARG A 60 -14.18 12.20 3.91
CA ARG A 60 -13.89 13.16 2.82
C ARG A 60 -15.05 13.18 1.85
N ALA A 61 -15.59 14.36 1.57
CA ALA A 61 -16.72 14.53 0.68
C ALA A 61 -16.30 15.12 -0.67
N TYR A 62 -16.77 14.51 -1.74
CA TYR A 62 -16.46 14.86 -3.12
C TYR A 62 -17.75 15.21 -3.85
N ASN A 63 -17.86 16.45 -4.33
CA ASN A 63 -19.05 16.89 -5.05
C ASN A 63 -19.11 16.21 -6.42
N LEU A 64 -20.16 15.44 -6.70
CA LEU A 64 -20.24 14.64 -7.92
C LEU A 64 -20.29 15.48 -9.20
N VAL A 65 -20.79 16.71 -9.14
CA VAL A 65 -20.96 17.53 -10.35
C VAL A 65 -19.64 17.99 -10.97
N ILE A 66 -18.51 17.84 -10.26
CA ILE A 66 -17.17 18.14 -10.80
C ILE A 66 -16.46 16.89 -11.34
N PHE A 67 -17.11 15.72 -11.30
CA PHE A 67 -16.57 14.46 -11.80
C PHE A 67 -17.35 13.98 -13.03
N PRO A 68 -16.73 13.15 -13.90
CA PRO A 68 -17.43 12.49 -15.00
C PRO A 68 -18.55 11.57 -14.49
N ASP A 69 -19.60 11.43 -15.31
CA ASP A 69 -20.76 10.55 -15.08
C ASP A 69 -21.50 10.75 -13.73
N PRO A 70 -21.90 11.99 -13.36
CA PRO A 70 -22.52 12.27 -12.05
C PRO A 70 -23.85 11.54 -11.80
N GLU A 71 -24.57 11.13 -12.85
CA GLU A 71 -25.79 10.31 -12.77
C GLU A 71 -25.48 8.88 -12.32
N TYR A 72 -24.48 8.25 -12.96
CA TYR A 72 -24.03 6.91 -12.59
C TYR A 72 -23.39 6.90 -11.21
N CYS A 73 -22.49 7.85 -10.94
CA CYS A 73 -21.87 8.00 -9.62
C CYS A 73 -22.86 8.42 -8.54
N GLY A 74 -24.02 8.97 -8.92
CA GLY A 74 -25.10 9.29 -8.00
C GLY A 74 -25.56 8.08 -7.18
N ARG A 75 -25.45 6.87 -7.75
CA ARG A 75 -25.75 5.58 -7.11
C ARG A 75 -25.04 5.39 -5.78
N ILE A 76 -23.80 5.88 -5.68
CA ILE A 76 -22.91 5.72 -4.51
C ILE A 76 -22.74 7.03 -3.71
N SER A 77 -23.69 7.97 -3.90
CA SER A 77 -23.70 9.26 -3.21
C SER A 77 -24.46 9.18 -1.88
N ASN A 78 -24.34 10.24 -1.08
CA ASN A 78 -25.17 10.46 0.10
C ASN A 78 -26.59 10.96 -0.22
N GLY A 79 -26.99 11.03 -1.50
CA GLY A 79 -28.28 11.57 -1.95
C GLY A 79 -28.35 13.09 -2.07
N GLU A 80 -27.32 13.81 -1.63
CA GLU A 80 -27.21 15.27 -1.73
C GLU A 80 -26.18 15.71 -2.80
N GLY A 81 -25.76 14.79 -3.68
CA GLY A 81 -24.75 15.06 -4.69
C GLY A 81 -23.31 14.90 -4.24
N TRP A 82 -23.05 14.25 -3.10
CA TRP A 82 -21.71 14.03 -2.58
C TRP A 82 -21.35 12.56 -2.51
N ARG A 83 -20.16 12.21 -2.99
CA ARG A 83 -19.52 10.93 -2.73
C ARG A 83 -18.69 11.03 -1.45
N LEU A 84 -18.92 10.13 -0.51
CA LEU A 84 -18.20 10.08 0.76
C LEU A 84 -17.12 9.00 0.72
N LEU A 85 -15.89 9.38 1.04
CA LEU A 85 -14.78 8.46 1.22
C LEU A 85 -14.50 8.30 2.70
N HIS A 86 -14.82 7.11 3.21
CA HIS A 86 -14.64 6.72 4.60
C HIS A 86 -13.20 6.24 4.82
N ASP A 87 -12.29 7.20 5.03
CA ASP A 87 -10.89 6.92 5.26
C ASP A 87 -10.62 6.18 6.58
N PHE A 88 -11.54 6.27 7.55
CA PHE A 88 -11.43 5.65 8.87
C PHE A 88 -12.61 4.72 9.10
N LYS A 89 -12.31 3.47 9.46
CA LYS A 89 -13.28 2.48 9.91
C LYS A 89 -12.99 2.16 11.38
N VAL A 90 -13.80 2.72 12.27
CA VAL A 90 -13.55 2.71 13.71
C VAL A 90 -14.72 2.02 14.40
N ALA A 91 -14.43 0.98 15.17
CA ALA A 91 -15.41 0.30 16.01
C ALA A 91 -15.82 1.17 17.22
N GLU A 92 -16.92 0.81 17.88
CA GLU A 92 -17.45 1.54 19.04
C GLU A 92 -16.44 1.61 20.20
N ASN A 93 -15.58 0.59 20.35
CA ASN A 93 -14.50 0.55 21.33
C ASN A 93 -13.26 1.40 20.94
N GLY A 94 -13.33 2.13 19.82
CA GLY A 94 -12.22 2.91 19.26
C GLY A 94 -11.23 2.09 18.44
N GLY A 95 -11.43 0.78 18.27
CA GLY A 95 -10.60 -0.10 17.46
C GLY A 95 -10.57 0.36 16.00
N LEU A 96 -9.38 0.49 15.42
CA LEU A 96 -9.20 0.98 14.06
C LEU A 96 -8.86 -0.18 13.12
N GLN A 97 -9.77 -0.42 12.17
CA GLN A 97 -9.58 -1.41 11.11
C GLN A 97 -8.58 -0.93 10.05
N ASP A 98 -8.03 -1.87 9.28
CA ASP A 98 -7.20 -1.62 8.10
C ASP A 98 -5.85 -0.93 8.42
N VAL A 99 -5.36 -1.08 9.66
CA VAL A 99 -4.00 -0.67 10.05
C VAL A 99 -3.04 -1.80 9.71
N VAL A 100 -1.98 -1.49 8.95
CA VAL A 100 -0.88 -2.44 8.75
C VAL A 100 0.07 -2.36 9.93
N VAL A 101 0.13 -3.42 10.71
CA VAL A 101 1.12 -3.62 11.76
C VAL A 101 2.24 -4.51 11.19
N LEU A 102 3.48 -4.04 11.17
CA LEU A 102 4.62 -4.79 10.61
C LEU A 102 5.87 -4.70 11.48
N LEU A 103 6.70 -5.75 11.43
CA LEU A 103 8.04 -5.74 12.02
C LEU A 103 9.08 -5.27 11.01
N GLU A 104 10.00 -4.44 11.49
CA GLU A 104 11.18 -3.99 10.75
C GLU A 104 12.45 -4.60 11.37
N GLY A 105 13.46 -4.82 10.54
CA GLY A 105 14.74 -5.38 10.98
C GLY A 105 14.77 -6.90 11.12
N VAL A 106 13.73 -7.62 10.67
CA VAL A 106 13.76 -9.09 10.62
C VAL A 106 14.56 -9.55 9.40
N GLN A 107 15.72 -10.17 9.64
CA GLN A 107 16.65 -10.60 8.59
C GLN A 107 16.50 -12.08 8.20
N ALA A 108 15.97 -12.91 9.10
CA ALA A 108 15.74 -14.32 8.85
C ALA A 108 14.42 -14.75 9.51
N GLY A 109 13.71 -15.72 8.92
CA GLY A 109 12.49 -16.27 9.52
C GLY A 109 11.68 -17.19 8.62
N LYS A 110 10.37 -17.30 8.87
CA LYS A 110 9.42 -18.10 8.09
C LYS A 110 9.40 -17.70 6.61
N PRO A 111 8.95 -18.56 5.68
CA PRO A 111 8.92 -18.23 4.26
C PRO A 111 8.23 -16.89 3.96
N PHE A 112 8.85 -16.05 3.14
CA PHE A 112 8.26 -14.79 2.69
C PHE A 112 7.53 -14.95 1.36
N SER A 113 6.35 -15.57 1.42
CA SER A 113 5.42 -15.65 0.29
C SER A 113 4.44 -14.48 0.34
N LEU A 114 4.61 -13.50 -0.55
CA LEU A 114 3.62 -12.47 -0.80
C LEU A 114 3.09 -12.59 -2.24
N SER A 115 1.83 -12.98 -2.38
CA SER A 115 1.14 -12.94 -3.66
C SER A 115 1.00 -11.49 -4.14
N ILE A 116 0.85 -11.31 -5.44
CA ILE A 116 0.46 -10.02 -6.01
C ILE A 116 -0.91 -9.66 -5.40
N PRO A 117 -1.06 -8.52 -4.71
CA PRO A 117 -2.35 -8.13 -4.16
C PRO A 117 -3.29 -7.76 -5.31
N ARG A 118 -4.54 -8.21 -5.18
CA ARG A 118 -5.64 -7.87 -6.08
C ARG A 118 -6.36 -6.63 -5.56
N ILE A 119 -6.56 -5.66 -6.46
CA ILE A 119 -7.34 -4.45 -6.23
C ILE A 119 -8.53 -4.48 -7.20
N GLU A 120 -9.73 -4.40 -6.67
CA GLU A 120 -10.97 -4.39 -7.43
C GLU A 120 -11.50 -2.97 -7.59
N ALA A 121 -11.84 -2.57 -8.80
CA ALA A 121 -12.70 -1.42 -9.05
C ALA A 121 -14.16 -1.88 -8.96
N ARG A 122 -14.80 -1.66 -7.81
CA ARG A 122 -16.14 -2.15 -7.49
C ARG A 122 -16.97 -1.02 -6.90
N ASP A 123 -18.16 -0.79 -7.45
CA ASP A 123 -19.03 0.34 -7.09
C ASP A 123 -18.30 1.68 -7.17
N CYS A 124 -17.42 1.86 -8.17
CA CYS A 124 -16.47 2.98 -8.27
C CYS A 124 -15.71 3.24 -6.96
N GLN A 125 -15.22 2.18 -6.34
CA GLN A 125 -14.27 2.18 -5.23
C GLN A 125 -13.10 1.28 -5.61
N PHE A 126 -11.90 1.57 -5.10
CA PHE A 126 -10.81 0.61 -5.13
C PHE A 126 -10.77 -0.16 -3.82
N LEU A 127 -10.91 -1.49 -3.90
CA LEU A 127 -10.93 -2.38 -2.74
C LEU A 127 -9.80 -3.40 -2.83
N PRO A 128 -9.07 -3.67 -1.72
CA PRO A 128 -9.21 -3.03 -0.42
C PRO A 128 -8.65 -1.59 -0.42
N PHE A 129 -9.12 -0.76 0.52
CA PHE A 129 -8.62 0.60 0.72
C PHE A 129 -7.17 0.60 1.24
N THR A 130 -6.82 -0.36 2.11
CA THR A 130 -5.46 -0.56 2.62
C THR A 130 -5.00 -1.99 2.35
N THR A 131 -3.75 -2.17 1.93
CA THR A 131 -3.10 -3.48 1.77
C THR A 131 -1.59 -3.39 1.95
N VAL A 132 -0.86 -4.45 1.63
CA VAL A 132 0.59 -4.50 1.58
C VAL A 132 1.08 -4.85 0.17
N VAL A 133 2.29 -4.41 -0.16
CA VAL A 133 2.94 -4.74 -1.42
C VAL A 133 4.40 -5.13 -1.19
N ARG A 134 5.04 -5.74 -2.20
CA ARG A 134 6.49 -5.97 -2.22
C ARG A 134 7.10 -5.26 -3.43
N SER A 135 8.15 -4.48 -3.18
CA SER A 135 8.88 -3.80 -4.26
C SER A 135 9.48 -4.83 -5.23
N GLY A 136 9.28 -4.63 -6.53
CA GLY A 136 9.72 -5.56 -7.57
C GLY A 136 8.72 -6.68 -7.90
N HIS A 137 7.59 -6.78 -7.18
CA HIS A 137 6.44 -7.58 -7.60
C HIS A 137 5.51 -6.69 -8.46
N GLY A 138 4.19 -6.80 -8.26
CA GLY A 138 3.20 -5.96 -8.91
C GLY A 138 1.92 -5.88 -8.10
N VAL A 139 0.91 -5.27 -8.71
CA VAL A 139 -0.50 -5.33 -8.29
C VAL A 139 -1.33 -5.94 -9.42
N GLU A 140 -2.38 -6.67 -9.07
CA GLU A 140 -3.42 -7.11 -9.99
C GLU A 140 -4.59 -6.16 -9.83
N VAL A 141 -5.09 -5.59 -10.94
CA VAL A 141 -6.26 -4.70 -10.91
C VAL A 141 -7.35 -5.28 -11.78
N VAL A 142 -8.57 -5.37 -11.25
CA VAL A 142 -9.73 -5.96 -11.94
C VAL A 142 -10.87 -4.96 -11.94
N ASN A 143 -11.53 -4.78 -13.09
CA ASN A 143 -12.73 -3.96 -13.16
C ASN A 143 -13.97 -4.81 -12.90
N MET A 144 -14.69 -4.47 -11.84
CA MET A 144 -15.95 -5.10 -11.45
C MET A 144 -17.15 -4.21 -11.85
N ASP A 145 -16.91 -3.08 -12.52
CA ASP A 145 -17.93 -2.07 -12.86
C ASP A 145 -18.25 -2.06 -14.37
N PRO A 146 -19.47 -1.63 -14.78
CA PRO A 146 -19.84 -1.35 -16.18
C PRO A 146 -19.19 -0.11 -16.78
N VAL A 147 -18.40 0.63 -15.99
CA VAL A 147 -17.72 1.86 -16.42
C VAL A 147 -16.21 1.63 -16.51
N MET A 148 -15.54 2.42 -17.34
CA MET A 148 -14.08 2.40 -17.40
C MET A 148 -13.48 3.26 -16.28
N HIS A 149 -12.27 2.91 -15.86
CA HIS A 149 -11.48 3.69 -14.90
C HIS A 149 -10.11 4.04 -15.50
N ASP A 150 -9.40 4.98 -14.89
CA ASP A 150 -8.01 5.30 -15.24
C ASP A 150 -7.11 5.04 -14.04
N ILE A 151 -6.33 3.97 -14.02
CA ILE A 151 -5.53 3.61 -12.85
C ILE A 151 -4.19 4.34 -12.87
N GLN A 152 -3.99 5.22 -11.90
CA GLN A 152 -2.75 5.96 -11.69
C GLN A 152 -2.10 5.48 -10.41
N ALA A 153 -0.89 4.96 -10.50
CA ALA A 153 -0.13 4.49 -9.36
C ALA A 153 1.07 5.39 -9.09
N TYR A 154 1.34 5.60 -7.81
CA TYR A 154 2.42 6.43 -7.30
C TYR A 154 3.15 5.72 -6.17
N GLU A 155 4.42 6.08 -6.01
CA GLU A 155 5.13 5.88 -4.76
C GLU A 155 5.23 7.20 -4.01
N THR A 156 5.17 7.16 -2.68
CA THR A 156 5.29 8.38 -1.88
C THR A 156 6.04 8.15 -0.57
N SER A 157 6.62 9.23 -0.06
CA SER A 157 7.09 9.32 1.33
C SER A 157 6.96 10.75 1.82
N ARG A 158 6.93 10.91 3.15
CA ARG A 158 6.83 12.23 3.77
C ARG A 158 8.02 13.15 3.44
N THR A 159 9.18 12.57 3.19
CA THR A 159 10.45 13.30 3.01
C THR A 159 10.83 13.51 1.56
N GLN A 160 10.38 12.64 0.64
CA GLN A 160 10.78 12.67 -0.77
C GLN A 160 9.62 12.96 -1.73
N GLY A 161 8.41 13.17 -1.20
CA GLY A 161 7.21 13.44 -2.01
C GLY A 161 6.81 12.26 -2.90
N THR A 162 5.95 12.56 -3.85
CA THR A 162 5.29 11.57 -4.72
C THR A 162 6.00 11.43 -6.06
N ARG A 163 6.16 10.20 -6.56
CA ARG A 163 6.61 9.90 -7.92
C ARG A 163 5.63 8.94 -8.60
N VAL A 164 5.34 9.19 -9.88
CA VAL A 164 4.51 8.31 -10.72
C VAL A 164 5.22 6.97 -10.94
N LEU A 165 4.49 5.87 -10.76
CA LEU A 165 4.90 4.51 -11.12
C LEU A 165 4.36 4.13 -12.49
N PHE A 166 3.04 4.26 -12.68
CA PHE A 166 2.37 4.03 -13.96
C PHE A 166 1.04 4.78 -14.04
N ASN A 167 0.57 5.02 -15.25
CA ASN A 167 -0.80 5.36 -15.58
C ASN A 167 -1.26 4.35 -16.63
N SER A 168 -2.45 3.77 -16.48
CA SER A 168 -3.05 2.92 -17.49
C SER A 168 -4.57 2.98 -17.44
N PRO A 169 -5.27 2.93 -18.59
CA PRO A 169 -6.70 2.75 -18.57
C PRO A 169 -7.04 1.36 -18.00
N LEU A 170 -8.12 1.29 -17.24
CA LEU A 170 -8.77 0.06 -16.82
C LEU A 170 -10.08 -0.04 -17.63
N PRO A 171 -10.09 -0.83 -18.73
CA PRO A 171 -11.20 -0.85 -19.67
C PRO A 171 -12.53 -1.27 -19.05
N PHE A 172 -13.63 -0.85 -19.68
CA PHE A 172 -14.99 -1.27 -19.33
C PHE A 172 -15.12 -2.79 -19.23
N ASN A 173 -15.84 -3.27 -18.22
CA ASN A 173 -16.19 -4.68 -18.16
C ASN A 173 -17.37 -4.97 -19.09
N ARG A 174 -17.12 -5.74 -20.16
CA ARG A 174 -18.12 -6.15 -21.16
C ARG A 174 -19.17 -7.12 -20.64
N GLN A 175 -18.96 -7.72 -19.47
CA GLN A 175 -19.96 -8.56 -18.81
C GLN A 175 -21.12 -7.74 -18.27
N HIS A 176 -20.92 -6.45 -18.01
CA HIS A 176 -21.92 -5.56 -17.41
C HIS A 176 -22.62 -4.70 -18.45
N ARG A 177 -23.96 -4.58 -18.34
CA ARG A 177 -24.76 -3.72 -19.21
C ARG A 177 -24.88 -2.32 -18.61
N ARG A 178 -24.21 -1.33 -19.22
CA ARG A 178 -24.24 0.08 -18.76
C ARG A 178 -25.63 0.74 -18.83
N GLY A 179 -26.52 0.25 -19.70
CA GLY A 179 -27.77 0.92 -20.07
C GLY A 179 -28.83 1.03 -18.96
N ASP A 180 -28.67 0.31 -17.85
CA ASP A 180 -29.60 0.37 -16.72
C ASP A 180 -28.87 0.89 -15.46
N LEU A 181 -29.15 2.14 -15.09
CA LEU A 181 -28.63 2.80 -13.89
C LEU A 181 -29.17 2.19 -12.59
N TYR A 182 -30.30 1.48 -12.66
CA TYR A 182 -30.98 0.85 -11.52
C TYR A 182 -30.66 -0.63 -11.39
N ALA A 183 -30.12 -1.25 -12.44
CA ALA A 183 -29.65 -2.62 -12.36
C ALA A 183 -28.53 -2.73 -11.31
N THR A 184 -28.81 -3.54 -10.29
CA THR A 184 -27.75 -4.24 -9.57
C THR A 184 -27.07 -5.14 -10.58
N HIS A 185 -25.78 -4.93 -10.82
CA HIS A 185 -25.02 -5.87 -11.62
C HIS A 185 -24.34 -6.84 -10.67
N ASP A 186 -24.37 -8.13 -11.02
CA ASP A 186 -23.45 -9.08 -10.42
C ASP A 186 -22.05 -8.55 -10.67
N HIS A 187 -21.23 -8.38 -9.65
CA HIS A 187 -19.88 -7.86 -9.81
C HIS A 187 -18.97 -8.96 -10.38
N ASP A 188 -19.18 -9.27 -11.66
CA ASP A 188 -18.32 -10.20 -12.38
C ASP A 188 -16.99 -9.52 -12.73
N PRO A 189 -15.88 -10.27 -12.69
CA PRO A 189 -14.55 -9.73 -12.93
C PRO A 189 -14.24 -9.59 -14.43
N SER A 190 -13.71 -8.43 -14.83
CA SER A 190 -13.08 -8.27 -16.13
C SER A 190 -11.79 -9.09 -16.24
N LYS A 191 -11.15 -9.03 -17.41
CA LYS A 191 -9.74 -9.45 -17.53
C LYS A 191 -8.87 -8.68 -16.53
N SER A 192 -8.03 -9.42 -15.81
CA SER A 192 -7.05 -8.85 -14.87
C SER A 192 -5.97 -8.05 -15.57
N LEU A 193 -5.62 -6.90 -14.99
CA LEU A 193 -4.51 -6.06 -15.39
C LEU A 193 -3.40 -6.14 -14.34
N VAL A 194 -2.33 -6.86 -14.64
CA VAL A 194 -1.17 -6.97 -13.75
C VAL A 194 -0.15 -5.88 -14.09
N LYS A 195 0.27 -5.10 -13.08
CA LYS A 195 1.27 -4.05 -13.23
C LYS A 195 2.41 -4.26 -12.25
N GLN A 196 3.59 -4.55 -12.78
CA GLN A 196 4.81 -4.62 -11.99
C GLN A 196 5.35 -3.22 -11.68
N PHE A 197 6.00 -3.08 -10.52
CA PHE A 197 6.63 -1.82 -10.14
C PHE A 197 7.80 -2.06 -9.20
N ARG A 198 8.71 -1.09 -9.16
CA ARG A 198 9.81 -1.05 -8.20
C ARG A 198 9.79 0.29 -7.48
N LEU A 199 9.78 0.22 -6.16
CA LEU A 199 9.84 1.40 -5.31
C LEU A 199 11.28 1.91 -5.20
N SER A 200 11.44 3.23 -5.23
CA SER A 200 12.71 3.92 -5.04
C SER A 200 13.10 3.93 -3.56
N LYS A 201 14.41 3.97 -3.29
CA LYS A 201 14.96 4.00 -1.93
C LYS A 201 14.34 5.15 -1.12
N GLY A 202 13.80 4.82 0.06
CA GLY A 202 13.17 5.77 0.98
C GLY A 202 11.67 5.98 0.77
N ARG A 203 11.09 5.48 -0.33
CA ARG A 203 9.64 5.45 -0.55
C ARG A 203 9.10 4.05 -0.31
N ARG A 204 8.15 3.96 0.62
CA ARG A 204 7.56 2.68 1.05
C ARG A 204 6.06 2.65 0.93
N THR A 205 5.43 3.75 0.55
CA THR A 205 3.98 3.80 0.33
C THR A 205 3.71 3.74 -1.16
N PHE A 206 2.88 2.80 -1.57
CA PHE A 206 2.24 2.72 -2.87
C PHE A 206 0.83 3.29 -2.76
N VAL A 207 0.41 4.06 -3.75
CA VAL A 207 -0.94 4.64 -3.82
C VAL A 207 -1.46 4.42 -5.21
N MET A 208 -2.69 3.91 -5.34
CA MET A 208 -3.43 3.88 -6.59
C MET A 208 -4.64 4.78 -6.49
N GLN A 209 -4.83 5.65 -7.48
CA GLN A 209 -5.95 6.57 -7.59
C GLN A 209 -6.56 6.48 -8.98
N CYS A 210 -7.87 6.70 -9.10
CA CYS A 210 -8.50 6.86 -10.41
C CYS A 210 -8.24 8.26 -10.95
N GLY A 211 -7.74 8.37 -12.18
CA GLY A 211 -7.52 9.66 -12.86
C GLY A 211 -8.81 10.43 -13.15
N PHE A 212 -9.95 9.74 -13.23
CA PHE A 212 -11.26 10.37 -13.40
C PHE A 212 -11.91 10.75 -12.05
N HIS A 213 -11.62 10.00 -10.99
CA HIS A 213 -12.37 10.06 -9.73
C HIS A 213 -11.43 10.09 -8.53
N ALA A 214 -11.18 11.28 -8.00
CA ALA A 214 -10.21 11.49 -6.93
C ALA A 214 -10.58 10.83 -5.58
N TYR A 215 -11.80 10.31 -5.44
CA TYR A 215 -12.25 9.55 -4.28
C TYR A 215 -11.94 8.04 -4.39
N MET A 216 -11.56 7.55 -5.56
CA MET A 216 -11.19 6.16 -5.75
C MET A 216 -9.71 6.00 -5.40
N GLU A 217 -9.45 5.49 -4.21
CA GLU A 217 -8.09 5.35 -3.69
C GLU A 217 -7.88 3.94 -3.10
N SER A 218 -6.70 3.39 -3.33
CA SER A 218 -6.20 2.20 -2.62
C SER A 218 -4.73 2.44 -2.25
N TRP A 219 -4.40 2.16 -1.00
CA TRP A 219 -3.12 2.45 -0.38
C TRP A 219 -2.43 1.17 0.04
N ALA A 220 -1.12 1.12 -0.12
CA ALA A 220 -0.34 0.01 0.39
C ALA A 220 0.99 0.47 0.98
N ILE A 221 1.48 -0.27 1.97
CA ILE A 221 2.85 -0.15 2.47
C ILE A 221 3.70 -1.34 2.02
N ALA A 222 4.95 -1.05 1.68
CA ALA A 222 5.90 -2.05 1.27
C ALA A 222 6.46 -2.82 2.47
N VAL A 223 6.28 -4.12 2.45
CA VAL A 223 6.82 -5.07 3.43
C VAL A 223 8.09 -5.73 2.88
N GLU A 224 9.04 -5.97 3.77
CA GLU A 224 10.38 -6.53 3.44
C GLU A 224 10.57 -7.94 4.01
N ASN A 225 9.63 -8.40 4.85
CA ASN A 225 9.60 -9.68 5.51
C ASN A 225 8.12 -10.10 5.74
N PRO A 226 7.83 -11.36 6.12
CA PRO A 226 6.45 -11.86 6.25
C PRO A 226 5.78 -11.52 7.59
N TYR A 227 6.41 -10.74 8.46
CA TYR A 227 5.90 -10.43 9.79
C TYR A 227 5.10 -9.14 9.78
N TYR A 228 3.87 -9.25 9.27
CA TYR A 228 2.89 -8.17 9.27
C TYR A 228 1.48 -8.73 9.44
N ALA A 229 0.55 -7.87 9.86
CA ALA A 229 -0.87 -8.14 9.94
C ALA A 229 -1.65 -6.87 9.58
N LEU A 230 -2.87 -7.05 9.05
CA LEU A 230 -3.87 -5.98 9.01
C LEU A 230 -4.79 -6.12 10.20
N THR A 231 -5.18 -5.01 10.81
CA THR A 231 -6.16 -5.05 11.90
C THR A 231 -7.55 -5.40 11.38
N ASP A 232 -8.29 -6.19 12.16
CA ASP A 232 -9.68 -6.53 11.90
C ASP A 232 -10.66 -5.37 12.22
N ARG A 233 -11.97 -5.65 12.18
CA ARG A 233 -13.03 -4.64 12.39
C ARG A 233 -12.97 -4.06 13.80
N GLU A 234 -12.51 -4.86 14.75
CA GLU A 234 -12.34 -4.52 16.16
C GLU A 234 -10.96 -3.92 16.44
N GLY A 235 -10.08 -3.76 15.44
CA GLY A 235 -8.75 -3.20 15.60
C GLY A 235 -7.70 -4.20 16.10
N GLN A 236 -8.01 -5.50 16.16
CA GLN A 236 -7.09 -6.53 16.66
C GLN A 236 -6.13 -7.03 15.59
N PHE A 237 -4.95 -7.47 16.01
CA PHE A 237 -3.96 -8.09 15.12
C PHE A 237 -3.17 -9.19 15.86
N SER A 238 -2.61 -10.12 15.10
CA SER A 238 -1.66 -11.12 15.58
C SER A 238 -0.59 -11.43 14.53
N ILE A 239 0.66 -11.53 14.95
CA ILE A 239 1.82 -11.88 14.14
C ILE A 239 2.57 -12.98 14.89
N ASP A 240 2.62 -14.18 14.31
CA ASP A 240 3.19 -15.37 14.92
C ASP A 240 4.53 -15.79 14.30
N GLN A 241 5.12 -16.81 14.92
CA GLN A 241 6.37 -17.43 14.49
C GLN A 241 7.50 -16.41 14.32
N ILE A 242 7.55 -15.40 15.19
CA ILE A 242 8.58 -14.37 15.15
C ILE A 242 9.84 -14.94 15.82
N PRO A 243 11.00 -14.96 15.15
CA PRO A 243 12.23 -15.42 15.76
C PRO A 243 12.56 -14.60 17.01
N PRO A 244 13.20 -15.18 18.03
CA PRO A 244 13.64 -14.42 19.19
C PRO A 244 14.60 -13.31 18.78
N GLY A 245 14.39 -12.09 19.29
CA GLY A 245 15.15 -10.93 18.87
C GLY A 245 14.57 -9.60 19.32
N THR A 246 15.21 -8.52 18.90
CA THR A 246 14.72 -7.14 19.13
C THR A 246 14.37 -6.51 17.79
N TYR A 247 13.14 -6.02 17.67
CA TYR A 247 12.59 -5.50 16.42
C TYR A 247 11.89 -4.16 16.64
N GLU A 248 11.64 -3.45 15.55
CA GLU A 248 10.79 -2.26 15.55
C GLU A 248 9.40 -2.65 15.01
N LEU A 249 8.38 -2.59 15.87
CA LEU A 249 6.99 -2.81 15.52
C LEU A 249 6.37 -1.48 15.05
N ARG A 250 5.88 -1.45 13.83
CA ARG A 250 5.33 -0.25 13.19
C ARG A 250 3.83 -0.44 12.91
N ALA A 251 3.01 0.52 13.32
CA ALA A 251 1.61 0.63 12.93
C ALA A 251 1.43 1.77 11.92
N TRP A 252 0.99 1.43 10.71
CA TRP A 252 0.80 2.36 9.60
C TRP A 252 -0.64 2.31 9.09
N HIS A 253 -1.21 3.49 8.87
CA HIS A 253 -2.51 3.68 8.24
C HIS A 253 -2.43 4.91 7.32
N PRO A 254 -2.93 4.85 6.07
CA PRO A 254 -2.73 5.92 5.08
C PRO A 254 -3.31 7.28 5.51
N ALA A 255 -4.45 7.26 6.20
CA ALA A 255 -5.11 8.48 6.69
C ALA A 255 -4.48 9.08 7.96
N VAL A 256 -3.54 8.37 8.60
CA VAL A 256 -2.87 8.82 9.84
C VAL A 256 -1.52 9.43 9.51
N ARG A 257 -1.33 10.70 9.88
CA ARG A 257 -0.11 11.48 9.54
C ARG A 257 1.17 10.87 10.14
N LYS A 258 1.09 10.39 11.38
CA LYS A 258 2.23 9.88 12.15
C LYS A 258 2.08 8.38 12.36
N THR A 259 2.98 7.63 11.74
CA THR A 259 3.19 6.21 12.04
C THR A 259 3.74 6.08 13.47
N ILE A 260 3.25 5.09 14.22
CA ILE A 260 3.78 4.75 15.54
C ILE A 260 4.74 3.58 15.40
N THR A 261 5.89 3.71 16.05
CA THR A 261 6.93 2.68 16.09
C THR A 261 7.26 2.38 17.56
N LYS A 262 7.35 1.10 17.91
CA LYS A 262 7.73 0.61 19.24
C LYS A 262 8.84 -0.42 19.09
N ARG A 263 9.89 -0.30 19.90
CA ARG A 263 10.88 -1.37 20.06
C ARG A 263 10.29 -2.50 20.89
N ILE A 264 10.33 -3.73 20.37
CA ILE A 264 9.81 -4.93 21.03
C ILE A 264 10.91 -5.99 21.12
N VAL A 265 11.02 -6.63 22.28
CA VAL A 265 11.91 -7.78 22.51
C VAL A 265 11.06 -9.05 22.55
N VAL A 266 11.31 -9.96 21.62
CA VAL A 266 10.64 -11.26 21.53
C VAL A 266 11.54 -12.33 22.15
N ALA A 267 11.14 -12.87 23.29
CA ALA A 267 11.79 -14.02 23.90
C ALA A 267 11.30 -15.33 23.26
N PRO A 268 12.06 -16.45 23.34
CA PRO A 268 11.64 -17.75 22.80
C PRO A 268 10.26 -18.18 23.29
N GLY A 269 9.36 -18.48 22.36
CA GLY A 269 7.98 -18.93 22.62
C GLY A 269 7.07 -17.89 23.30
N ALA A 270 7.54 -16.64 23.48
CA ALA A 270 6.79 -15.64 24.22
C ALA A 270 5.59 -15.11 23.42
N THR A 271 4.48 -14.85 24.11
CA THR A 271 3.36 -14.08 23.58
C THR A 271 3.38 -12.68 24.20
N ILE A 272 3.44 -11.65 23.36
CA ILE A 272 3.50 -10.25 23.76
C ILE A 272 2.21 -9.57 23.35
N THR A 273 1.55 -8.91 24.29
CA THR A 273 0.36 -8.09 24.01
C THR A 273 0.77 -6.63 23.91
N VAL A 274 0.45 -5.96 22.80
CA VAL A 274 0.80 -4.56 22.54
C VAL A 274 -0.42 -3.75 22.13
N ASN A 275 -0.78 -2.74 22.92
CA ASN A 275 -1.76 -1.74 22.51
C ASN A 275 -1.07 -0.59 21.80
N ILE A 276 -1.62 -0.15 20.67
CA ILE A 276 -1.07 0.94 19.85
C ILE A 276 -2.14 1.99 19.64
N GLU A 277 -1.83 3.23 20.02
CA GLU A 277 -2.73 4.37 19.84
C GLU A 277 -2.28 5.19 18.64
N LEU A 278 -3.12 5.25 17.60
CA LEU A 278 -2.92 6.15 16.48
C LEU A 278 -3.70 7.44 16.72
N PRO A 279 -3.05 8.62 16.76
CA PRO A 279 -3.77 9.87 16.96
C PRO A 279 -4.61 10.20 15.71
N ALA A 280 -5.87 10.54 15.92
CA ALA A 280 -6.71 11.12 14.89
C ALA A 280 -6.03 12.38 14.34
N PRO A 281 -6.08 12.60 13.01
CA PRO A 281 -5.57 13.83 12.44
C PRO A 281 -6.31 15.02 13.07
N ARG A 282 -5.56 16.06 13.46
CA ARG A 282 -6.15 17.33 13.89
C ARG A 282 -7.10 17.81 12.80
N GLU A 283 -8.27 18.33 13.19
CA GLU A 283 -9.25 18.89 12.26
C GLU A 283 -8.54 19.81 11.26
N ARG A 284 -8.44 19.34 10.02
CA ARG A 284 -8.03 20.18 8.91
C ARG A 284 -9.31 20.78 8.35
N ARG A 285 -9.32 22.10 8.18
CA ARG A 285 -10.21 22.74 7.20
C ARG A 285 -9.82 22.23 5.81
N THR A 286 -10.32 21.06 5.46
CA THR A 286 -10.22 20.51 4.10
C THR A 286 -11.39 21.02 3.29
N VAL A 287 -11.16 21.28 2.01
CA VAL A 287 -12.24 21.60 1.05
C VAL A 287 -13.12 20.38 0.75
N LEU A 288 -12.65 19.18 1.11
CA LEU A 288 -13.36 17.90 0.94
C LEU A 288 -14.34 17.64 2.08
N THR A 289 -15.24 18.58 2.32
CA THR A 289 -16.33 18.49 3.30
C THR A 289 -17.65 18.82 2.61
N VAL A 290 -18.75 18.23 3.08
CA VAL A 290 -20.07 18.57 2.57
C VAL A 290 -20.35 20.04 2.86
N ARG A 291 -20.72 20.80 1.83
CA ARG A 291 -21.12 22.21 1.97
C ARG A 291 -22.60 22.37 1.62
N ARG A 292 -23.31 23.15 2.45
CA ARG A 292 -24.70 23.53 2.23
C ARG A 292 -24.82 25.06 2.28
N PRO A 293 -25.17 25.74 1.16
CA PRO A 293 -25.34 25.17 -0.18
C PRO A 293 -23.99 24.67 -0.77
N PRO A 294 -24.02 23.71 -1.72
CA PRO A 294 -22.80 23.24 -2.38
C PRO A 294 -22.21 24.35 -3.25
N ARG A 295 -20.88 24.40 -3.37
CA ARG A 295 -20.19 25.37 -4.24
C ARG A 295 -20.57 25.20 -5.72
N PHE A 296 -20.72 23.95 -6.14
CA PHE A 296 -21.14 23.57 -7.49
C PHE A 296 -22.47 22.84 -7.39
N THR A 297 -23.46 23.30 -8.15
CA THR A 297 -24.81 22.71 -8.23
C THR A 297 -24.97 21.95 -9.55
N PRO A 298 -25.97 21.06 -9.70
CA PRO A 298 -26.26 20.41 -10.99
C PRO A 298 -26.39 21.37 -12.17
N ALA A 299 -26.84 22.62 -11.94
CA ALA A 299 -26.89 23.67 -12.96
C ALA A 299 -25.55 23.94 -13.67
N ALA A 300 -24.41 23.66 -13.02
CA ALA A 300 -23.08 23.83 -13.62
C ALA A 300 -22.83 22.91 -14.83
N LEU A 301 -23.63 21.85 -14.98
CA LEU A 301 -23.53 20.91 -16.09
C LEU A 301 -24.27 21.38 -17.35
N GLY A 302 -25.00 22.50 -17.28
CA GLY A 302 -25.78 23.02 -18.42
C GLY A 302 -26.95 22.13 -18.85
N ARG A 303 -27.25 21.05 -18.10
CA ARG A 303 -28.34 20.11 -18.34
C ARG A 303 -28.92 19.62 -17.00
N PRO A 304 -30.20 19.22 -16.94
CA PRO A 304 -30.72 18.52 -15.77
C PRO A 304 -29.98 17.20 -15.55
N VAL A 305 -29.73 16.87 -14.28
CA VAL A 305 -29.11 15.64 -13.81
C VAL A 305 -29.84 15.18 -12.57
N THR A 306 -30.19 13.89 -12.52
CA THR A 306 -30.81 13.27 -11.35
C THR A 306 -29.77 12.45 -10.61
N ILE A 307 -29.48 12.81 -9.36
CA ILE A 307 -28.56 12.07 -8.49
C ILE A 307 -29.40 11.24 -7.52
N GLN A 308 -29.27 9.91 -7.57
CA GLN A 308 -30.02 9.01 -6.69
C GLN A 308 -29.08 8.00 -6.00
N PRO A 309 -29.09 7.90 -4.67
CA PRO A 309 -28.18 7.04 -3.90
C PRO A 309 -28.67 5.59 -3.86
N ILE A 310 -28.76 4.93 -5.02
CA ILE A 310 -29.35 3.60 -5.15
C ILE A 310 -28.52 2.53 -4.42
N VAL A 311 -27.19 2.54 -4.52
CA VAL A 311 -26.29 1.55 -3.93
C VAL A 311 -26.08 1.77 -2.43
N GLU A 312 -25.94 3.03 -1.97
CA GLU A 312 -25.78 3.31 -0.53
C GLU A 312 -27.04 2.95 0.28
N ARG A 313 -28.24 2.97 -0.34
CA ARG A 313 -29.48 2.52 0.33
C ARG A 313 -29.66 1.01 0.41
N GLN A 314 -28.82 0.24 -0.29
CA GLN A 314 -28.86 -1.23 -0.30
C GLN A 314 -27.91 -1.86 0.74
N ARG A 315 -27.06 -1.06 1.39
CA ARG A 315 -26.07 -1.49 2.39
C ARG A 315 -26.59 -1.37 3.82
#